data_AF-A0A3B8HJ62-F1
#
_entry.id   AF-A0A3B8HJ62-F1
#
_cell.length_a   1.000
_cell.length_b   1.000
_cell.length_c   1.000
_cell.angle_alpha   90.00
_cell.angle_beta   90.00
_cell.angle_gamma   90.00
#
_symmetry.space_group_name_H-M   'P 1'
#
loop_
_entity.id
_entity.type
_entity.pdbx_description
1 polymer ?
#
loop_
_entity_poly.entity_id
_entity_poly.type
_entity_poly.pdbx_seq_one_letter_code
_entity_poly.pdbx_strand_id
1 'polypeptide(L)'
;MATDPKILDSVRCKEIGRSCACYNLRRAARAITRLYDDFLRPSGLRSTQYSVLMVARLRGPVTLTKLAEMTVNERTTLTRNLTILEKKGLILIEPGKDRRERQVSITERGQEVLIATIPL
;
A
#
# COMPACT_ATOMS: atom_id res chain seq x y z
N MET A 1 -12.37 -33.40 30.72
CA MET A 1 -11.37 -32.56 31.42
C MET A 1 -11.66 -31.12 31.05
N ALA A 2 -12.15 -30.32 32.01
CA ALA A 2 -12.43 -28.91 31.79
C ALA A 2 -11.10 -28.17 31.61
N THR A 3 -10.92 -27.52 30.46
CA THR A 3 -9.72 -26.75 30.13
C THR A 3 -9.66 -25.52 31.05
N ASP A 4 -8.61 -25.42 31.86
CA ASP A 4 -8.36 -24.27 32.74
C ASP A 4 -8.37 -22.96 31.89
N PRO A 5 -9.17 -21.94 32.27
CA PRO A 5 -9.20 -20.63 31.61
C PRO A 5 -7.83 -19.95 31.41
N LYS A 6 -6.80 -20.32 32.17
CA LYS A 6 -5.51 -19.63 32.21
C LYS A 6 -4.36 -20.29 31.44
N ILE A 7 -4.55 -21.51 30.89
CA ILE A 7 -3.48 -22.20 30.16
C ILE A 7 -3.56 -21.85 28.67
N LEU A 8 -2.51 -21.20 28.14
CA LEU A 8 -2.36 -20.89 26.72
C LEU A 8 -1.72 -22.09 26.00
N ASP A 9 -2.52 -23.08 25.64
CA ASP A 9 -2.08 -24.24 24.85
C ASP A 9 -2.30 -24.05 23.34
N SER A 10 -1.87 -25.04 22.54
CA SER A 10 -1.97 -25.00 21.07
C SER A 10 -3.41 -25.03 20.54
N VAL A 11 -4.35 -25.64 21.28
CA VAL A 11 -5.78 -25.70 20.91
C VAL A 11 -6.41 -24.34 21.14
N ARG A 12 -6.16 -23.75 22.30
CA ARG A 12 -6.66 -22.42 22.66
C ARG A 12 -6.05 -21.31 21.80
N CYS A 13 -4.78 -21.40 21.45
CA CYS A 13 -4.15 -20.52 20.46
C CYS A 13 -4.84 -20.58 19.10
N LYS A 14 -5.21 -21.79 18.62
CA LYS A 14 -5.95 -21.96 17.36
C LYS A 14 -7.35 -21.35 17.46
N GLU A 15 -8.05 -21.55 18.56
CA GLU A 15 -9.39 -20.95 18.80
C GLU A 15 -9.33 -19.42 18.81
N ILE A 16 -8.40 -18.84 19.57
CA ILE A 16 -8.16 -17.39 19.61
C ILE A 16 -7.83 -16.87 18.20
N GLY A 17 -6.95 -17.56 17.47
CA GLY A 17 -6.60 -17.19 16.10
C GLY A 17 -7.81 -17.20 15.15
N ARG A 18 -8.71 -18.18 15.28
CA ARG A 18 -9.92 -18.29 14.44
C ARG A 18 -10.94 -17.20 14.72
N SER A 19 -11.05 -16.73 15.97
CA SER A 19 -11.98 -15.66 16.35
C SER A 19 -11.37 -14.25 16.30
N CYS A 20 -10.04 -14.12 16.28
CA CYS A 20 -9.37 -12.83 16.23
C CYS A 20 -9.48 -12.18 14.84
N ALA A 21 -10.39 -11.21 14.69
CA ALA A 21 -10.59 -10.47 13.46
C ALA A 21 -9.30 -9.80 12.95
N CYS A 22 -8.50 -9.18 13.84
CA CYS A 22 -7.24 -8.53 13.47
C CYS A 22 -6.22 -9.52 12.89
N TYR A 23 -6.05 -10.70 13.50
CA TYR A 23 -5.16 -11.74 13.01
C TYR A 23 -5.59 -12.22 11.62
N ASN A 24 -6.88 -12.54 11.47
CA ASN A 24 -7.42 -13.05 10.21
C ASN A 24 -7.38 -12.01 9.09
N LEU A 25 -7.71 -10.74 9.38
CA LEU A 25 -7.63 -9.65 8.40
C LEU A 25 -6.18 -9.40 7.95
N ARG A 26 -5.21 -9.37 8.87
CA ARG A 26 -3.79 -9.22 8.49
C ARG A 26 -3.30 -10.40 7.65
N ARG A 27 -3.72 -11.63 7.98
CA ARG A 27 -3.37 -12.83 7.22
C ARG A 27 -3.97 -12.81 5.82
N ALA A 28 -5.24 -12.44 5.69
CA ALA A 28 -5.92 -12.28 4.41
C ALA A 28 -5.30 -11.15 3.57
N ALA A 29 -5.10 -9.97 4.16
CA ALA A 29 -4.47 -8.83 3.50
C ALA A 29 -3.10 -9.20 2.94
N ARG A 30 -2.23 -9.86 3.73
CA ARG A 30 -0.91 -10.32 3.24
C ARG A 30 -1.01 -11.33 2.09
N ALA A 31 -1.99 -12.23 2.11
CA ALA A 31 -2.19 -13.19 1.03
C ALA A 31 -2.61 -12.49 -0.26
N ILE A 32 -3.57 -11.56 -0.17
CA ILE A 32 -4.02 -10.73 -1.29
C ILE A 32 -2.87 -9.85 -1.81
N THR A 33 -2.14 -9.17 -0.93
CA THR A 33 -0.97 -8.35 -1.30
C THR A 33 0.08 -9.15 -2.08
N ARG A 34 0.40 -10.39 -1.67
CA ARG A 34 1.33 -11.24 -2.41
C ARG A 34 0.82 -11.58 -3.80
N LEU A 35 -0.45 -11.95 -3.90
CA LEU A 35 -1.09 -12.24 -5.19
C LEU A 35 -1.00 -11.03 -6.13
N TYR A 36 -1.35 -9.84 -5.64
CA TYR A 36 -1.28 -8.60 -6.43
C TYR A 36 0.17 -8.21 -6.78
N ASP A 37 1.13 -8.37 -5.86
CA ASP A 37 2.55 -8.15 -6.14
C ASP A 37 3.05 -9.08 -7.25
N ASP A 38 2.57 -10.34 -7.31
CA ASP A 38 2.93 -11.29 -8.36
C ASP A 38 2.35 -10.88 -9.72
N PHE A 39 1.09 -10.42 -9.75
CA PHE A 39 0.47 -9.89 -10.97
C PHE A 39 1.11 -8.60 -11.46
N LEU A 40 1.53 -7.72 -10.56
CA LEU A 40 2.18 -6.45 -10.91
C LEU A 40 3.68 -6.62 -11.25
N ARG A 41 4.27 -7.79 -11.01
CA ARG A 41 5.69 -8.05 -11.27
C ARG A 41 6.14 -7.68 -12.70
N PRO A 42 5.37 -7.95 -13.78
CA PRO A 42 5.75 -7.58 -15.15
C PRO A 42 5.83 -6.06 -15.38
N SER A 43 5.04 -5.25 -14.67
CA SER A 43 5.15 -3.78 -14.73
C SER A 43 6.29 -3.25 -13.87
N GLY A 44 6.94 -4.13 -13.11
CA GLY A 44 7.95 -3.79 -12.11
C GLY A 44 7.38 -3.04 -10.91
N LEU A 45 6.06 -3.03 -10.71
CA LEU A 45 5.43 -2.39 -9.56
C LEU A 45 5.15 -3.39 -8.44
N ARG A 46 5.11 -2.89 -7.21
CA ARG A 46 4.43 -3.53 -6.08
C ARG A 46 3.06 -2.92 -5.88
N SER A 47 2.14 -3.65 -5.25
CA SER A 47 0.81 -3.18 -4.87
C SER A 47 0.84 -1.87 -4.05
N THR A 48 1.84 -1.67 -3.20
CA THR A 48 2.03 -0.43 -2.43
C THR A 48 2.45 0.77 -3.29
N GLN A 49 3.15 0.54 -4.39
CA GLN A 49 3.52 1.59 -5.35
C GLN A 49 2.36 1.87 -6.30
N TYR A 50 1.65 0.82 -6.71
CA TYR A 50 0.43 0.92 -7.49
C TYR A 50 -0.64 1.73 -6.76
N SER A 51 -0.86 1.51 -5.46
CA SER A 51 -1.83 2.31 -4.69
C SER A 51 -1.47 3.80 -4.64
N VAL A 52 -0.18 4.12 -4.52
CA VAL A 52 0.32 5.51 -4.57
C VAL A 52 0.07 6.13 -5.95
N LEU A 53 0.37 5.41 -7.03
CA LEU A 53 0.09 5.88 -8.41
C LEU A 53 -1.41 6.10 -8.62
N MET A 54 -2.25 5.18 -8.15
CA MET A 54 -3.69 5.29 -8.27
C MET A 54 -4.23 6.54 -7.56
N VAL A 55 -3.79 6.80 -6.33
CA VAL A 55 -4.19 8.01 -5.59
C VAL A 55 -3.67 9.27 -6.28
N ALA A 56 -2.42 9.28 -6.76
CA ALA A 56 -1.87 10.39 -7.53
C ALA A 56 -2.67 10.66 -8.82
N ARG A 57 -3.19 9.61 -9.49
CA ARG A 57 -4.05 9.76 -10.67
C ARG A 57 -5.44 10.29 -10.35
N LEU A 58 -6.02 9.85 -9.23
CA LEU A 58 -7.38 10.21 -8.82
C LEU A 58 -7.47 11.61 -8.19
N ARG A 59 -6.40 12.04 -7.50
CA ARG A 59 -6.43 13.23 -6.62
C ARG A 59 -5.26 14.20 -6.85
N GLY A 60 -4.37 13.90 -7.80
CA GLY A 60 -3.21 14.73 -8.10
C GLY A 60 -3.56 16.08 -8.74
N PRO A 61 -2.74 17.12 -8.54
CA PRO A 61 -1.57 17.18 -7.65
C PRO A 61 -1.95 17.08 -6.17
N VAL A 62 -1.28 16.20 -5.40
CA VAL A 62 -1.64 15.89 -3.99
C VAL A 62 -0.44 16.01 -3.06
N THR A 63 -0.62 16.57 -1.86
CA THR A 63 0.48 16.70 -0.89
C THR A 63 0.91 15.35 -0.32
N LEU A 64 2.17 15.21 0.09
CA LEU A 64 2.69 14.00 0.73
C LEU A 64 1.87 13.58 1.97
N THR A 65 1.45 14.56 2.78
CA THR A 65 0.62 14.32 3.97
C THR A 65 -0.71 13.69 3.57
N LYS A 66 -1.39 14.26 2.57
CA LYS A 66 -2.69 13.75 2.12
C LYS A 66 -2.55 12.38 1.46
N LEU A 67 -1.46 12.16 0.74
CA LEU A 67 -1.14 10.88 0.13
C LEU A 67 -0.89 9.78 1.18
N ALA A 68 -0.21 10.11 2.29
CA ALA A 68 -0.02 9.19 3.41
C ALA A 68 -1.35 8.80 4.06
N GLU A 69 -2.22 9.79 4.30
CA GLU A 69 -3.57 9.57 4.85
C GLU A 69 -4.40 8.66 3.93
N MET A 70 -4.45 8.96 2.63
CA MET A 70 -5.27 8.21 1.67
C MET A 70 -4.78 6.79 1.42
N THR A 71 -3.47 6.55 1.52
CA THR A 71 -2.89 5.22 1.29
C THR A 71 -2.71 4.41 2.57
N VAL A 72 -3.03 4.98 3.74
CA VAL A 72 -2.82 4.39 5.07
C VAL A 72 -1.38 3.88 5.23
N ASN A 73 -0.43 4.59 4.62
CA ASN A 73 0.99 4.25 4.65
C ASN A 73 1.69 5.04 5.75
N GLU A 74 2.58 4.37 6.48
CA GLU A 74 3.56 5.07 7.30
C GLU A 74 4.45 5.97 6.43
N ARG A 75 4.80 7.14 6.96
CA ARG A 75 5.51 8.20 6.22
C ARG A 75 6.85 7.72 5.64
N THR A 76 7.57 6.87 6.36
CA THR A 76 8.85 6.27 5.91
C THR A 76 8.66 5.35 4.70
N THR A 77 7.60 4.54 4.71
CA THR A 77 7.23 3.66 3.58
C THR A 77 6.79 4.48 2.38
N LEU A 78 6.00 5.53 2.60
CA LEU A 78 5.55 6.41 1.51
C LEU A 78 6.71 7.09 0.81
N THR A 79 7.65 7.71 1.55
CA THR A 79 8.80 8.40 0.95
C THR A 79 9.63 7.45 0.09
N ARG A 80 9.88 6.22 0.56
CA ARG A 80 10.60 5.22 -0.23
C ARG A 80 9.85 4.86 -1.53
N ASN A 81 8.53 4.68 -1.46
CA ASN A 81 7.71 4.42 -2.64
C ASN A 81 7.76 5.57 -3.64
N LEU A 82 7.63 6.82 -3.16
CA LEU A 82 7.73 8.02 -3.99
C LEU A 82 9.08 8.11 -4.69
N THR A 83 10.20 7.92 -3.98
CA THR A 83 11.53 7.92 -4.59
C THR A 83 11.66 6.85 -5.69
N ILE A 84 11.10 5.66 -5.49
CA ILE A 84 11.17 4.59 -6.51
C ILE A 84 10.32 4.97 -7.73
N LEU A 85 9.11 5.48 -7.52
CA LEU A 85 8.19 5.87 -8.59
C LEU A 85 8.73 7.07 -9.41
N GLU A 86 9.32 8.06 -8.74
CA GLU A 86 9.94 9.22 -9.35
C GLU A 86 11.16 8.80 -10.20
N LYS A 87 12.03 7.93 -9.66
CA LYS A 87 13.16 7.36 -10.42
C LYS A 87 12.73 6.57 -11.65
N LYS A 88 11.54 5.97 -11.62
CA LYS A 88 10.95 5.29 -12.78
C LYS A 88 10.25 6.24 -13.76
N GLY A 89 10.18 7.53 -13.44
CA GLY A 89 9.50 8.56 -14.23
C GLY A 89 7.98 8.39 -14.26
N LEU A 90 7.40 7.73 -13.24
CA LEU A 90 5.95 7.46 -13.17
C LEU A 90 5.18 8.55 -12.40
N ILE A 91 5.90 9.30 -11.56
CA ILE A 91 5.38 10.47 -10.87
C ILE A 91 6.34 11.64 -11.03
N LEU A 92 5.82 12.84 -10.78
CA LEU A 92 6.56 14.07 -10.64
C LEU A 92 6.32 14.62 -9.22
N ILE A 93 7.40 15.08 -8.56
CA ILE A 93 7.32 15.70 -7.23
C ILE A 93 7.77 17.16 -7.32
N GLU A 94 6.85 18.07 -7.06
CA GLU A 94 7.09 19.51 -7.18
C GLU A 94 6.86 20.24 -5.85
N PRO A 95 7.42 21.45 -5.66
CA PRO A 95 7.03 22.33 -4.56
C PRO A 95 5.52 22.59 -4.58
N GLY A 96 4.89 22.54 -3.40
CA GLY A 96 3.50 22.94 -3.23
C GLY A 96 3.33 24.47 -3.20
N LYS A 97 2.12 24.91 -2.86
CA LYS A 97 1.82 26.34 -2.66
C LYS A 97 2.65 26.95 -1.52
N ASP A 98 2.86 26.18 -0.45
CA ASP A 98 3.85 26.48 0.57
C ASP A 98 5.19 25.85 0.14
N ARG A 99 6.28 26.62 0.25
CA ARG A 99 7.67 26.18 0.00
C ARG A 99 8.08 24.96 0.83
N ARG A 100 7.41 24.69 1.95
CA ARG A 100 7.66 23.52 2.82
C ARG A 100 6.89 22.28 2.39
N GLU A 101 5.91 22.43 1.50
CA GLU A 101 5.12 21.32 0.99
C GLU A 101 5.67 20.77 -0.31
N ARG A 102 5.46 19.47 -0.52
CA ARG A 102 5.74 18.79 -1.79
C ARG A 102 4.45 18.15 -2.27
N GLN A 103 4.18 18.31 -3.56
CA GLN A 103 3.02 17.75 -4.24
C GLN A 103 3.46 16.67 -5.23
N VAL A 104 2.63 15.65 -5.37
CA VAL A 104 2.86 14.50 -6.24
C VAL A 104 1.79 14.51 -7.31
N SER A 105 2.24 14.41 -8.55
CA SER A 105 1.40 14.26 -9.74
C SER A 105 1.85 13.01 -10.50
N ILE A 106 0.91 12.35 -11.19
CA ILE A 106 1.26 11.25 -12.08
C ILE A 106 1.74 11.79 -13.44
N THR A 107 2.74 11.15 -14.04
CA THR A 107 3.21 11.47 -15.40
C THR A 107 2.38 10.73 -16.45
N GLU A 108 2.54 11.09 -17.73
CA GLU A 108 1.94 10.33 -18.85
C GLU A 108 2.38 8.86 -18.83
N ARG A 109 3.69 8.60 -18.68
CA ARG A 109 4.25 7.26 -18.51
C ARG A 109 3.63 6.53 -17.30
N GLY A 110 3.40 7.24 -16.19
CA GLY A 110 2.71 6.68 -15.03
C GLY A 110 1.29 6.21 -15.36
N GLN A 111 0.57 6.97 -16.18
CA GLN A 111 -0.78 6.62 -16.64
C GLN A 111 -0.76 5.40 -17.58
N GLU A 112 0.19 5.33 -18.52
CA GLU A 112 0.36 4.17 -19.39
C GLU A 112 0.60 2.89 -18.59
N VAL A 113 1.49 2.96 -17.58
CA VAL A 113 1.74 1.83 -16.68
C VAL A 113 0.49 1.45 -15.89
N LEU A 114 -0.29 2.42 -15.39
CA LEU A 114 -1.58 2.13 -14.74
C LEU A 114 -2.56 1.43 -15.68
N ILE A 115 -2.69 1.87 -16.93
CA ILE A 115 -3.58 1.24 -17.92
C ILE A 115 -3.12 -0.19 -18.25
N ALA A 116 -1.81 -0.40 -18.38
CA ALA A 116 -1.24 -1.73 -18.58
C ALA A 116 -1.37 -2.64 -17.34
N THR A 117 -1.68 -2.07 -16.17
CA THR A 117 -1.88 -2.76 -14.91
C THR A 117 -3.33 -2.61 -14.46
N ILE A 118 -4.26 -3.23 -15.19
CA ILE A 118 -5.61 -3.50 -14.68
C ILE A 118 -5.52 -4.84 -13.94
N PRO A 119 -5.33 -4.85 -12.60
CA PRO A 119 -5.45 -6.09 -11.86
C PRO A 119 -6.92 -6.55 -11.88
N LEU A 120 -7.09 -7.86 -12.02
CA LEU A 120 -8.36 -8.57 -11.83
C LEU A 120 -8.98 -8.29 -10.45
#